data_AF-A0A1E5HAD6-F1
#
_entry.id   AF-A0A1E5HAD6-F1
#
_cell.length_a   1.000
_cell.length_b   1.000
_cell.length_c   1.000
_cell.angle_alpha   90.00
_cell.angle_beta   90.00
_cell.angle_gamma   90.00
#
_symmetry.space_group_name_H-M   'P 1'
#
loop_
_entity.id
_entity.type
_entity.pdbx_description
1 polymer ?
#
loop_
_entity_poly.entity_id
_entity_poly.type
_entity_poly.pdbx_seq_one_letter_code
_entity_poly.pdbx_strand_id
1 'polypeptide(L)' 'MHPGNSAHTDAESIYRVSRKATPVAGKQGSGMEYMDVDGNWWPESKLKEFHKGGNPNPNFNHKAAKDTHIPVGK' A
#
# COMPACT_ATOMS: atom_id res chain seq x y z
N MET A 1 12.70 6.23 -2.08
CA MET A 1 13.02 6.02 -0.65
C MET A 1 12.32 7.13 0.12
N HIS A 2 11.53 6.78 1.13
CA HIS A 2 10.80 7.74 1.96
C HIS A 2 11.14 7.49 3.44
N PRO A 3 11.10 8.53 4.30
CA PRO A 3 11.19 8.32 5.73
C PRO A 3 10.08 7.36 6.16
N GLY A 4 10.42 6.40 7.02
CA GLY A 4 9.42 5.50 7.59
C GLY A 4 8.42 6.28 8.42
N ASN A 5 7.13 5.99 8.23
CA ASN A 5 6.09 6.50 9.10
C ASN A 5 5.97 5.54 10.29
N SER A 6 6.25 6.02 11.50
CA SER A 6 6.18 5.25 12.75
C SER A 6 4.79 4.65 13.04
N ALA A 7 3.73 5.14 12.42
CA ALA A 7 2.41 4.52 12.47
C ALA A 7 2.33 3.18 11.70
N HIS A 8 3.26 2.93 10.78
CA HIS A 8 3.21 1.81 9.84
C HIS A 8 4.52 1.03 9.72
N THR A 9 5.65 1.52 10.26
CA THR A 9 6.94 0.82 10.22
C THR A 9 7.89 1.32 11.30
N ASP A 10 8.73 0.44 11.84
CA ASP A 10 9.78 0.77 12.81
C ASP A 10 11.10 1.17 12.12
N ALA A 11 11.16 1.15 10.79
CA ALA A 11 12.37 1.48 10.03
C ALA A 11 12.50 2.97 9.73
N GLU A 12 13.73 3.49 9.80
CA GLU A 12 14.04 4.90 9.49
C GLU A 12 13.72 5.26 8.03
N SER A 13 13.80 4.28 7.13
CA SER A 13 13.50 4.45 5.72
C SER A 13 12.76 3.25 5.17
N ILE A 14 11.83 3.52 4.27
CA ILE A 14 11.05 2.52 3.56
C ILE A 14 11.17 2.70 2.05
N TYR A 15 10.98 1.60 1.35
CA TYR A 15 10.63 1.60 -0.06
C TYR A 15 9.33 0.83 -0.27
N ARG A 16 8.65 1.16 -1.35
CA ARG A 16 7.46 0.44 -1.80
C ARG A 16 7.65 0.16 -3.28
N VAL A 17 7.36 -1.07 -3.70
CA VAL A 17 7.35 -1.43 -5.11
C VAL A 17 5.93 -1.23 -5.60
N SER A 18 5.73 -0.32 -6.56
CA SER A 18 4.43 -0.06 -7.14
C SER A 18 4.37 -0.53 -8.59
N ARG A 19 3.18 -0.96 -9.01
CA ARG A 19 2.85 -1.21 -10.41
C ARG A 19 1.49 -0.64 -10.74
N LYS A 20 1.28 -0.32 -12.01
CA LYS A 20 -0.07 -0.07 -12.51
C LYS A 20 -0.79 -1.41 -12.59
N ALA A 21 -1.94 -1.52 -11.95
CA ALA A 21 -2.73 -2.74 -12.00
C ALA A 21 -3.06 -3.08 -13.46
N THR A 22 -3.01 -4.37 -13.80
CA THR A 22 -3.39 -4.82 -15.14
C THR A 22 -4.84 -4.41 -15.42
N PRO A 23 -5.14 -3.77 -16.56
CA PRO A 23 -6.52 -3.44 -16.92
C PRO A 23 -7.34 -4.72 -17.02
N VAL A 24 -8.46 -4.79 -16.32
CA VAL A 24 -9.42 -5.89 -16.46
C VAL A 24 -10.50 -5.42 -17.42
N ALA A 25 -10.76 -6.19 -18.48
CA ALA A 25 -11.81 -5.89 -19.45
C ALA A 25 -13.16 -5.65 -18.74
N GLY A 26 -13.82 -4.52 -19.04
CA GLY A 26 -15.08 -4.12 -18.41
C GLY A 26 -14.95 -3.42 -17.06
N LYS A 27 -13.74 -3.21 -16.51
CA LYS A 27 -13.52 -2.41 -15.30
C LYS A 27 -12.70 -1.17 -15.62
N GLN A 28 -13.25 0.00 -15.28
CA GLN A 28 -12.55 1.28 -15.44
C GLN A 28 -11.44 1.42 -14.40
N GLY A 29 -10.20 1.63 -14.86
CA GLY A 29 -9.05 2.06 -14.06
C GLY A 29 -8.77 1.20 -12.82
N SER A 30 -7.93 0.17 -12.96
CA SER A 30 -7.58 -0.72 -11.84
C SER A 30 -6.60 -0.10 -10.81
N GLY A 31 -6.14 1.13 -11.02
CA GLY A 31 -5.34 1.89 -10.05
C GLY A 31 -3.88 1.45 -9.94
N MET A 32 -3.23 1.83 -8.84
CA MET A 32 -1.90 1.36 -8.46
C MET A 32 -2.01 0.19 -7.49
N GLU A 33 -1.08 -0.76 -7.59
CA GLU A 33 -0.87 -1.82 -6.62
C GLU A 33 0.53 -1.70 -6.01
N TYR A 34 0.67 -2.16 -4.77
CA TYR A 34 1.93 -2.18 -4.04
C TYR A 34 2.25 -3.61 -3.59
N MET A 35 3.49 -4.04 -3.78
CA MET A 35 3.96 -5.35 -3.35
C MET A 35 4.27 -5.34 -1.85
N ASP A 36 3.86 -6.38 -1.14
CA ASP A 36 4.25 -6.64 0.25
C ASP A 36 5.58 -7.42 0.35
N VAL A 37 6.08 -7.60 1.57
CA VAL A 37 7.31 -8.37 1.85
C VAL A 37 7.24 -9.84 1.45
N ASP A 38 6.03 -10.41 1.32
CA ASP A 38 5.79 -11.80 0.94
C ASP A 38 5.61 -11.96 -0.59
N GLY A 39 5.66 -10.86 -1.36
CA GLY A 39 5.49 -10.86 -2.81
C GLY A 39 4.03 -10.73 -3.29
N ASN A 40 3.06 -10.54 -2.39
CA ASN A 40 1.67 -10.31 -2.79
C ASN A 40 1.45 -8.86 -3.22
N TRP A 41 0.58 -8.67 -4.20
CA TRP A 41 0.20 -7.36 -4.69
C TRP A 41 -1.12 -6.90 -4.11
N TRP A 42 -1.12 -5.68 -3.56
CA TRP A 42 -2.29 -5.10 -2.92
C TRP A 42 -2.72 -3.81 -3.62
N PRO A 43 -4.02 -3.66 -3.97
CA PRO A 43 -4.51 -2.42 -4.55
C PRO A 43 -4.46 -1.27 -3.55
N GLU A 44 -4.10 -0.08 -4.01
CA GLU A 44 -3.96 1.12 -3.18
C GLU A 44 -5.22 1.41 -2.34
N SER A 45 -6.39 1.10 -2.88
CA SER A 45 -7.68 1.26 -2.20
C SER A 45 -7.81 0.44 -0.92
N LYS A 46 -7.04 -0.63 -0.72
CA LYS A 46 -7.00 -1.41 0.54
C LYS A 46 -5.92 -0.94 1.51
N LEU A 47 -5.03 -0.06 1.07
CA LEU A 47 -3.85 0.37 1.84
C LEU A 47 -4.05 1.75 2.48
N LYS A 48 -5.12 2.47 2.11
CA LYS A 48 -5.47 3.77 2.67
C LYS A 48 -6.53 3.61 3.73
N GLU A 49 -6.22 4.01 4.96
CA GLU A 49 -7.14 3.93 6.12
C GLU A 49 -8.35 4.85 5.97
N PHE A 50 -8.16 6.00 5.32
CA PHE A 50 -9.22 6.98 5.07
C PHE A 50 -9.38 7.28 3.59
N HIS A 51 -10.63 7.47 3.16
CA HIS A 51 -10.95 8.02 1.85
C HIS A 51 -10.65 9.53 1.78
N LYS A 52 -10.58 10.07 0.56
CA LYS A 52 -10.47 11.51 0.34
C LYS A 52 -11.72 12.19 0.94
N GLY A 53 -11.53 12.91 2.04
CA GLY A 53 -12.63 13.47 2.86
C GLY A 53 -12.66 12.99 4.31
N GLY A 54 -11.73 12.11 4.72
CA GLY A 54 -11.56 11.70 6.12
C GLY A 54 -12.48 10.58 6.59
N ASN A 55 -13.36 10.06 5.72
CA ASN A 55 -14.19 8.90 6.06
C ASN A 55 -13.33 7.63 6.15
N PRO A 56 -13.53 6.78 7.17
CA PRO A 56 -12.81 5.52 7.30
C PRO A 56 -13.14 4.60 6.13
N ASN A 57 -12.13 3.89 5.64
CA ASN A 57 -12.27 2.95 4.55
C ASN A 57 -12.63 1.56 5.11
N PRO A 58 -13.83 1.02 4.81
CA PRO A 58 -14.25 -0.28 5.33
C PRO A 58 -13.43 -1.44 4.76
N ASN A 59 -12.70 -1.21 3.65
CA ASN A 59 -11.84 -2.21 3.02
C ASN A 59 -10.36 -2.04 3.40
N PHE A 60 -10.05 -1.19 4.38
CA PHE A 60 -8.68 -0.98 4.83
C PHE A 60 -8.11 -2.27 5.43
N ASN A 61 -6.95 -2.67 4.93
CA ASN A 61 -6.19 -3.80 5.42
C ASN A 61 -4.92 -3.30 6.10
N HIS A 62 -4.96 -3.22 7.43
CA HIS A 62 -3.85 -2.74 8.24
C HIS A 62 -2.57 -3.59 8.06
N LYS A 63 -2.71 -4.91 7.93
CA LYS A 63 -1.56 -5.80 7.70
C LYS A 63 -0.90 -5.50 6.35
N ALA A 64 -1.68 -5.47 5.28
CA ALA A 64 -1.16 -5.16 3.95
C ALA A 64 -0.57 -3.73 3.86
N ALA A 65 -1.19 -2.76 4.55
CA ALA A 65 -0.65 -1.41 4.64
C ALA A 65 0.75 -1.45 5.26
N LYS A 66 0.94 -2.10 6.41
CA LYS A 66 2.25 -2.27 7.05
C LYS A 66 3.24 -3.03 6.16
N ASP A 67 2.85 -4.18 5.63
CA ASP A 67 3.76 -5.08 4.92
C ASP A 67 4.19 -4.56 3.55
N THR A 68 3.45 -3.61 2.96
CA THR A 68 3.88 -2.91 1.73
C THR A 68 4.86 -1.76 2.00
N HIS A 69 5.19 -1.45 3.26
CA HIS A 69 6.22 -0.48 3.66
C HIS A 69 7.51 -1.23 4.01
N ILE A 70 8.23 -1.66 2.96
CA ILE A 70 9.39 -2.54 3.10
C ILE A 70 10.58 -1.73 3.67
N PRO A 71 11.15 -2.15 4.80
CA PRO A 71 12.23 -1.41 5.46
C PRO A 71 13.53 -1.46 4.66
N VAL A 72 14.27 -0.35 4.64
CA VAL A 72 15.63 -0.25 4.08
C VAL A 72 16.63 -0.17 5.23
N GLY A 73 17.53 -1.15 5.32
CA GLY A 73 18.54 -1.24 6.38
C GLY A 73 18.07 -2.06 7.58
N LYS A 74 18.81 -3.11 7.92
CA LYS A 74 18.79 -3.76 9.23
C LYS A 74 19.99 -3.25 10.02
#